data_AF-A0A498CDS0-F1
#
_entry.id   AF-A0A498CDS0-F1
#
_cell.length_a   1.000
_cell.length_b   1.000
_cell.length_c   1.000
_cell.angle_alpha   90.00
_cell.angle_beta   90.00
_cell.angle_gamma   90.00
#
_symmetry.space_group_name_H-M   'P 1'
#
loop_
_entity.id
_entity.type
_entity.pdbx_description
1 polymer ?
#
loop_
_entity_poly.entity_id
_entity_poly.type
_entity_poly.pdbx_seq_one_letter_code
_entity_poly.pdbx_strand_id
1 'polypeptide(L)'
;MPCRLIATIALTLLFSGCKSEPEVWTAFVYPPGQSLAAEDAHRAIYGRFSTFEDCQSAAIGSLRQHQNALTDEQTDELGMGEYECGVGCRYESQYDLYMCKETRK
;
A
#
# COMPACT_ATOMS: atom_id res chain seq x y z
N MET A 1 -9.90 -61.05 -7.12
CA MET A 1 -11.29 -60.71 -6.73
C MET A 1 -11.63 -59.36 -7.37
N PRO A 2 -12.54 -59.28 -8.35
CA PRO A 2 -12.79 -58.04 -9.08
C PRO A 2 -13.85 -57.20 -8.37
N CYS A 3 -13.47 -56.01 -7.89
CA CYS A 3 -14.43 -54.98 -7.53
C CYS A 3 -14.87 -54.28 -8.83
N ARG A 4 -15.81 -54.90 -9.53
CA ARG A 4 -16.57 -54.24 -10.60
C ARG A 4 -17.75 -53.52 -9.95
N LEU A 5 -17.73 -52.19 -9.89
CA LEU A 5 -18.96 -51.41 -9.78
C LEU A 5 -18.77 -49.98 -10.32
N ILE A 6 -19.27 -49.82 -11.55
CA ILE A 6 -20.05 -48.69 -12.08
C ILE A 6 -19.30 -47.37 -12.30
N ALA A 7 -19.10 -47.09 -13.59
CA ALA A 7 -18.86 -45.78 -14.14
C ALA A 7 -20.09 -44.88 -13.94
N THR A 8 -19.91 -43.77 -13.22
CA THR A 8 -20.79 -42.60 -13.29
C THR A 8 -19.96 -41.33 -13.19
N ILE A 9 -19.90 -40.67 -14.34
CA ILE A 9 -19.50 -39.30 -14.66
C ILE A 9 -19.67 -38.31 -13.49
N ALA A 10 -18.60 -37.63 -13.08
CA ALA A 10 -18.58 -36.18 -12.85
C ALA A 10 -17.15 -35.73 -12.52
N LEU A 11 -16.54 -35.08 -13.50
CA LEU A 11 -15.33 -34.28 -13.48
C LEU A 11 -15.24 -33.41 -12.22
N THR A 12 -14.56 -33.88 -11.17
CA THR A 12 -14.23 -33.05 -10.00
C THR A 12 -13.13 -32.07 -10.40
N LEU A 13 -13.58 -30.84 -10.64
CA LEU A 13 -12.84 -29.61 -10.83
C LEU A 13 -11.69 -29.47 -9.82
N LEU A 14 -10.49 -29.91 -10.20
CA LEU A 14 -9.25 -29.47 -9.58
C LEU A 14 -8.84 -28.13 -10.21
N PHE A 15 -9.64 -27.09 -9.96
CA PHE A 15 -9.11 -25.72 -10.03
C PHE A 15 -8.26 -25.52 -8.77
N SER A 16 -7.00 -25.92 -8.85
CA SER A 16 -5.95 -25.42 -7.97
C SER A 16 -5.81 -23.92 -8.25
N GLY A 17 -6.69 -23.12 -7.65
CA GLY A 17 -6.61 -21.68 -7.66
C GLY A 17 -5.28 -21.29 -7.00
N CYS A 18 -4.32 -20.89 -7.83
CA CYS A 18 -3.11 -20.23 -7.40
C CYS A 18 -3.57 -18.98 -6.63
N LYS A 19 -3.55 -19.04 -5.30
CA LYS A 19 -3.88 -17.89 -4.46
C LYS A 19 -2.73 -16.89 -4.60
N SER A 20 -2.84 -15.97 -5.55
CA SER A 20 -2.14 -14.69 -5.43
C SER A 20 -2.67 -14.06 -4.15
N GLU A 21 -1.80 -13.90 -3.15
CA GLU A 21 -2.15 -13.07 -2.00
C GLU A 21 -2.61 -11.70 -2.51
N PRO A 22 -3.73 -11.17 -1.99
CA PRO A 22 -4.22 -9.87 -2.40
C PRO A 22 -3.13 -8.83 -2.12
N GLU A 23 -2.76 -8.07 -3.15
CA GLU A 23 -1.71 -7.09 -3.01
C GLU A 23 -2.19 -5.94 -2.13
N VAL A 24 -1.50 -5.73 -1.01
CA VAL A 24 -1.83 -4.70 -0.02
C VAL A 24 -1.29 -3.35 -0.48
N TRP A 25 -2.11 -2.30 -0.37
CA TRP A 25 -1.73 -0.91 -0.58
C TRP A 25 -1.13 -0.33 0.69
N THR A 26 0.00 0.36 0.59
CA THR A 26 0.67 1.05 1.69
C THR A 26 0.60 2.54 1.42
N ALA A 27 0.04 3.30 2.36
CA ALA A 27 0.04 4.75 2.30
C ALA A 27 1.35 5.28 2.86
N PHE A 28 2.00 6.14 2.08
CA PHE A 28 3.13 6.95 2.48
C PHE A 28 2.67 8.40 2.57
N VAL A 29 2.85 9.03 3.72
CA VAL A 29 2.49 10.43 3.97
C VAL A 29 3.75 11.17 4.40
N TYR A 30 4.01 12.28 3.72
CA TYR A 30 5.16 13.15 3.95
C TYR A 30 4.65 14.52 4.40
N PRO A 31 4.57 14.77 5.72
CA PRO A 31 4.04 16.03 6.24
C PRO A 31 4.88 17.24 5.81
N PRO A 32 4.30 18.46 5.79
CA PRO A 32 5.04 19.69 5.57
C PRO A 32 6.31 19.80 6.42
N GLY A 33 7.40 20.27 5.81
CA GLY A 33 8.68 20.47 6.52
C GLY A 33 9.39 19.20 6.99
N GLN A 34 8.88 18.00 6.69
CA GLN A 34 9.59 16.75 6.97
C GLN A 34 10.50 16.37 5.81
N SER A 35 11.64 15.77 6.15
CA SER A 35 12.60 15.24 5.18
C SER A 35 11.98 14.09 4.36
N LEU A 36 12.22 14.11 3.05
CA LEU A 36 11.94 12.99 2.13
C LEU A 36 13.16 12.07 1.96
N ALA A 37 14.17 12.22 2.81
CA ALA A 37 15.38 11.44 2.70
C ALA A 37 15.10 9.95 2.93
N ALA A 38 15.91 9.11 2.30
CA ALA A 38 15.69 7.67 2.26
C ALA A 38 15.61 7.07 3.67
N GLU A 39 16.49 7.51 4.55
CA GLU A 39 16.57 7.10 5.96
C GLU A 39 15.26 7.33 6.76
N ASP A 40 14.38 8.23 6.31
CA ASP A 40 13.10 8.51 6.95
C ASP A 40 11.92 7.75 6.30
N ALA A 41 12.16 6.93 5.26
CA ALA A 41 11.09 6.26 4.50
C ALA A 41 10.21 5.33 5.36
N HIS A 42 10.77 4.73 6.40
CA HIS A 42 10.00 3.95 7.37
C HIS A 42 8.99 4.77 8.17
N ARG A 43 9.29 6.06 8.43
CA ARG A 43 8.40 6.99 9.15
C ARG A 43 7.28 7.52 8.25
N ALA A 44 7.45 7.41 6.93
CA ALA A 44 6.42 7.82 5.98
C ALA A 44 5.22 6.86 5.95
N ILE A 45 5.34 5.62 6.44
CA ILE A 45 4.22 4.67 6.44
C ILE A 45 3.12 5.15 7.37
N TYR A 46 2.00 5.53 6.76
CA TYR A 46 0.79 5.93 7.47
C TYR A 46 -0.14 4.75 7.75
N GLY A 47 -0.24 3.80 6.82
CA GLY A 47 -1.14 2.66 6.99
C GLY A 47 -1.11 1.67 5.83
N ARG A 48 -1.84 0.58 6.01
CA ARG A 48 -2.02 -0.48 5.00
C ARG A 48 -3.50 -0.71 4.73
N PHE A 49 -3.85 -0.88 3.46
CA PHE A 49 -5.22 -0.86 2.97
C PHE A 49 -5.44 -1.94 1.92
N SER A 50 -6.68 -2.44 1.84
CA SER A 50 -7.09 -3.45 0.86
C SER A 50 -7.33 -2.88 -0.53
N THR A 51 -7.60 -1.57 -0.65
CA THR A 51 -7.92 -0.90 -1.92
C THR A 51 -7.08 0.36 -2.09
N PHE A 52 -6.93 0.80 -3.34
CA PHE A 52 -6.28 2.06 -3.66
C PHE A 52 -7.10 3.25 -3.11
N GLU A 53 -8.41 3.19 -3.22
CA GLU A 53 -9.33 4.25 -2.81
C GLU A 53 -9.26 4.49 -1.30
N ASP A 54 -9.21 3.42 -0.49
CA ASP A 54 -9.05 3.54 0.96
C ASP A 54 -7.67 4.12 1.29
N CYS A 55 -6.62 3.67 0.59
CA CYS A 55 -5.27 4.21 0.76
C CYS A 55 -5.22 5.71 0.46
N GLN A 56 -5.73 6.13 -0.69
CA GLN A 56 -5.72 7.51 -1.15
C GLN A 56 -6.52 8.40 -0.21
N SER A 57 -7.74 7.98 0.15
CA SER A 57 -8.61 8.73 1.06
C SER A 57 -7.96 8.93 2.42
N ALA A 58 -7.34 7.89 2.97
CA ALA A 58 -6.65 7.94 4.25
C ALA A 58 -5.39 8.83 4.20
N ALA A 59 -4.59 8.71 3.13
CA ALA A 59 -3.39 9.50 2.93
C ALA A 59 -3.69 10.99 2.77
N ILE A 60 -4.68 11.34 1.93
CA ILE A 60 -5.14 12.72 1.75
C ILE A 60 -5.72 13.27 3.06
N GLY A 61 -6.51 12.47 3.78
CA GLY A 61 -7.08 12.86 5.07
C GLY A 61 -5.99 13.23 6.08
N SER A 62 -4.95 12.41 6.17
CA SER A 62 -3.78 12.67 7.01
C SER A 62 -3.04 13.94 6.59
N LEU A 63 -2.77 14.12 5.29
CA LEU A 63 -2.08 15.30 4.79
C LEU A 63 -2.84 16.60 5.08
N ARG A 64 -4.17 16.59 4.90
CA ARG A 64 -5.04 17.71 5.26
C ARG A 64 -5.01 18.01 6.76
N GLN A 65 -4.96 17.00 7.61
CA GLN A 65 -4.85 17.20 9.06
C GLN A 65 -3.55 17.93 9.42
N HIS A 66 -2.43 17.58 8.78
CA HIS A 66 -1.16 18.27 8.97
C HIS A 66 -1.21 19.71 8.46
N GLN A 67 -1.80 19.94 7.28
CA GLN A 67 -1.96 21.30 6.71
C GLN A 67 -2.83 22.20 7.59
N ASN A 68 -3.95 21.68 8.13
CA ASN A 68 -4.85 22.44 8.99
C ASN A 68 -4.21 22.87 10.32
N ALA A 69 -3.06 22.31 10.69
CA ALA A 69 -2.31 22.70 11.87
C ALA A 69 -1.32 23.85 11.61
N LEU A 70 -1.16 24.28 10.35
CA LEU A 70 -0.24 25.33 9.94
C LEU A 70 -0.98 26.65 9.66
N THR A 71 -0.26 27.76 9.85
CA THR A 71 -0.69 29.05 9.31
C THR A 71 -0.37 29.15 7.81
N ASP A 72 -0.94 30.15 7.15
CA ASP A 72 -0.63 30.44 5.74
C ASP A 72 0.88 30.70 5.53
N GLU A 73 1.51 31.46 6.44
CA GLU A 73 2.95 31.75 6.40
C GLU A 73 3.79 30.47 6.55
N GLN A 74 3.42 29.58 7.47
CA GLN A 74 4.11 28.30 7.65
C GLN A 74 3.91 27.37 6.45
N THR A 75 2.75 27.44 5.81
CA THR A 75 2.44 26.65 4.62
C THR A 75 3.28 27.12 3.42
N ASP A 76 3.48 28.42 3.26
CA ASP A 76 4.35 28.98 2.22
C ASP A 76 5.82 28.59 2.42
N GLU A 77 6.29 28.49 3.67
CA GLU A 77 7.66 28.10 4.00
C GLU A 77 7.90 26.58 3.89
N LEU A 78 7.00 25.78 4.47
CA LEU A 78 7.17 24.33 4.64
C LEU A 78 6.54 23.49 3.51
N GLY A 79 5.72 24.13 2.67
CA GLY A 79 4.95 23.50 1.61
C GLY A 79 3.72 22.74 2.11
N MET A 80 3.05 22.07 1.17
CA MET A 80 1.81 21.33 1.44
C MET A 80 2.04 19.89 1.91
N GLY A 81 3.29 19.42 1.87
CA GLY A 81 3.62 18.00 2.00
C GLY A 81 3.12 17.17 0.81
N GLU A 82 3.35 15.86 0.85
CA GLU A 82 3.07 14.93 -0.24
C GLU A 82 2.52 13.61 0.28
N TYR A 83 1.92 12.82 -0.61
CA TYR A 83 1.52 11.45 -0.31
C TYR A 83 1.66 10.53 -1.51
N GLU A 84 1.78 9.24 -1.24
CA GLU A 84 1.82 8.17 -2.25
C GLU A 84 1.13 6.91 -1.72
N CYS A 85 0.52 6.15 -2.62
CA CYS A 85 -0.05 4.85 -2.35
C CYS A 85 0.69 3.80 -3.18
N GLY A 86 1.43 2.92 -2.52
CA GLY A 86 2.21 1.87 -3.17
C GLY A 86 1.61 0.48 -2.95
N VAL A 87 1.55 -0.34 -3.98
CA VAL A 87 1.06 -1.73 -3.88
C VAL A 87 2.22 -2.72 -3.86
N GLY A 88 2.11 -3.72 -2.97
CA GLY A 88 3.12 -4.79 -2.86
C GLY A 88 4.50 -4.29 -2.38
N CYS A 89 4.52 -3.26 -1.54
CA CYS A 89 5.74 -2.64 -1.03
C CYS A 89 6.54 -3.56 -0.11
N ARG A 90 7.86 -3.52 -0.25
CA ARG A 90 8.84 -4.30 0.51
C ARG A 90 9.97 -3.38 0.96
N TYR A 91 10.48 -3.60 2.16
CA TYR A 91 11.59 -2.80 2.67
C TYR A 91 12.93 -3.40 2.23
N GLU A 92 13.70 -2.65 1.45
CA GLU A 92 15.02 -3.05 0.97
C GLU A 92 16.13 -2.42 1.80
N SER A 93 16.66 -3.22 2.74
CA SER A 93 17.71 -2.81 3.69
C SER A 93 18.98 -2.25 3.05
N GLN A 94 19.29 -2.61 1.81
CA GLN A 94 20.45 -2.06 1.09
C GLN A 94 20.30 -0.55 0.81
N TYR A 95 19.07 -0.09 0.61
CA TYR A 95 18.76 1.28 0.22
C TYR A 95 18.02 2.04 1.32
N ASP A 96 17.67 1.38 2.43
CA ASP A 96 16.85 1.92 3.52
C ASP A 96 15.51 2.51 3.00
N LEU A 97 14.88 1.83 2.03
CA LEU A 97 13.70 2.34 1.32
C LEU A 97 12.65 1.25 1.13
N TYR A 98 11.39 1.68 1.01
CA TYR A 98 10.31 0.82 0.55
C TYR A 98 10.25 0.82 -0.97
N MET A 99 10.42 -0.35 -1.58
CA MET A 99 10.23 -0.56 -3.01
C MET A 99 8.87 -1.19 -3.26
N CYS A 100 8.03 -0.49 -4.00
CA CYS A 100 6.68 -0.94 -4.37
C CYS A 100 6.68 -1.45 -5.81
N LYS A 101 5.77 -2.40 -6.11
CA LYS A 101 5.58 -2.88 -7.48
C LYS A 101 5.03 -1.77 -8.38
N GLU A 102 4.14 -0.98 -7.82
CA GLU A 102 3.51 0.18 -8.45
C GLU A 102 3.22 1.21 -7.36
N THR A 103 3.31 2.48 -7.74
CA THR A 103 2.98 3.65 -6.91
C THR A 103 1.99 4.55 -7.64
N ARG A 104 0.98 5.03 -6.94
CA ARG A 104 -0.05 5.94 -7.45
C ARG A 104 -0.31 7.08 -6.47
N LYS A 105 -0.81 8.18 -7.01
CA LYS A 105 -1.37 9.29 -6.25
C LYS A 105 -2.87 9.33 -6.48
#